data_AF-A0A962D9M4-F1
#
_entry.id   AF-A0A962D9M4-F1
#
_cell.length_a   1.000
_cell.length_b   1.000
_cell.length_c   1.000
_cell.angle_alpha   90.00
_cell.angle_beta   90.00
_cell.angle_gamma   90.00
#
_symmetry.space_group_name_H-M   'P 1'
#
loop_
_entity.id
_entity.type
_entity.pdbx_description
1 polymer ?
#
loop_
_entity_poly.entity_id
_entity_poly.type
_entity_poly.pdbx_seq_one_letter_code
_entity_poly.pdbx_strand_id
1 'polypeptide(L)'
;MAEDAAGYAVADEDDVEDVVPVAKKAANKNDVSQGDVAGVGAQRLKAFIDRIERLEEEKAALAEDIKEIYAEAKGVGFDVKTIRKIIGLRKVDEQKRRESDELLELYKSAIGMA
;
A
#
# COMPACT_ATOMS: atom_id res chain seq x y z
N MET A 1 2.33 -43.10 -25.94
CA MET A 1 2.62 -42.41 -24.67
C MET A 1 3.95 -41.73 -24.87
N ALA A 2 3.91 -40.44 -25.22
CA ALA A 2 5.07 -39.63 -25.54
C ALA A 2 5.48 -38.84 -24.28
N GLU A 3 6.78 -38.62 -24.16
CA GLU A 3 7.48 -37.95 -23.07
C GLU A 3 7.19 -36.43 -23.09
N ASP A 4 6.76 -35.87 -21.95
CA ASP A 4 6.67 -34.43 -21.76
C ASP A 4 7.90 -33.96 -20.96
N ALA A 5 8.93 -33.59 -21.72
CA ALA A 5 10.01 -32.72 -21.28
C ALA A 5 9.75 -31.33 -21.89
N ALA A 6 9.30 -30.37 -21.08
CA ALA A 6 9.28 -28.96 -21.46
C ALA A 6 10.22 -28.19 -20.52
N GLY A 7 11.40 -27.87 -21.06
CA GLY A 7 12.45 -27.12 -20.41
C GLY A 7 12.03 -25.70 -20.06
N TYR A 8 12.63 -25.21 -18.99
CA TYR A 8 12.62 -23.81 -18.59
C TYR A 8 13.50 -23.02 -19.57
N ALA A 9 12.88 -22.30 -20.51
CA ALA A 9 13.57 -21.35 -21.37
C ALA A 9 13.60 -20.00 -20.64
N VAL A 10 14.82 -19.56 -20.32
CA VAL A 10 15.13 -18.21 -19.82
C VAL A 10 14.82 -17.24 -20.96
N ALA A 11 13.89 -16.31 -20.73
CA ALA A 11 13.66 -15.20 -21.64
C ALA A 11 14.51 -14.01 -21.14
N ASP A 12 15.45 -13.58 -21.97
CA ASP A 12 16.18 -12.32 -21.85
C ASP A 12 15.17 -11.15 -21.95
N GLU A 13 15.26 -10.19 -21.04
CA GLU A 13 14.26 -9.13 -20.80
C GLU A 13 14.28 -7.95 -21.80
N ASP A 14 14.94 -8.05 -22.96
CA ASP A 14 15.31 -6.86 -23.76
C ASP A 14 14.62 -6.66 -25.14
N ASP A 15 13.59 -7.43 -25.54
CA ASP A 15 12.95 -7.24 -26.87
C ASP A 15 11.40 -7.37 -26.88
N VAL A 16 10.69 -6.34 -26.38
CA VAL A 16 9.26 -6.13 -26.72
C VAL A 16 8.98 -4.65 -27.00
N GLU A 17 9.52 -4.16 -28.13
CA GLU A 17 9.00 -2.95 -28.79
C GLU A 17 7.76 -3.28 -29.64
N ASP A 18 6.67 -2.55 -29.35
CA ASP A 18 5.59 -2.08 -30.22
C ASP A 18 5.09 -2.96 -31.38
N VAL A 19 3.91 -3.60 -31.24
CA VAL A 19 2.77 -3.53 -32.19
C VAL A 19 1.46 -4.01 -31.55
N VAL A 20 0.49 -3.10 -31.30
CA VAL A 20 -0.97 -3.43 -31.41
C VAL A 20 -1.76 -2.17 -31.87
N PRO A 21 -2.72 -2.28 -32.81
CA PRO A 21 -3.10 -1.18 -33.71
C PRO A 21 -4.27 -0.27 -33.25
N VAL A 22 -4.33 0.89 -33.91
CA VAL A 22 -5.33 1.98 -33.82
C VAL A 22 -6.78 1.50 -34.01
N ALA A 23 -7.63 1.75 -33.00
CA ALA A 23 -9.08 1.86 -33.16
C ALA A 23 -9.56 3.25 -32.72
N LYS A 24 -10.00 4.05 -33.69
CA LYS A 24 -10.56 5.40 -33.49
C LYS A 24 -11.99 5.30 -32.93
N LYS A 25 -12.17 5.96 -31.77
CA LYS A 25 -13.34 6.75 -31.34
C LYS A 25 -14.74 6.13 -31.49
N ALA A 26 -15.26 5.62 -30.37
CA ALA A 26 -16.67 5.80 -30.00
C ALA A 26 -16.70 6.75 -28.79
N ALA A 27 -17.08 8.00 -29.03
CA ALA A 27 -17.32 8.97 -27.98
C ALA A 27 -18.59 8.55 -27.22
N ASN A 28 -18.46 8.02 -26.01
CA ASN A 28 -19.59 7.91 -25.11
C ASN A 28 -19.92 9.31 -24.56
N LYS A 29 -20.78 10.05 -25.27
CA LYS A 29 -21.45 11.22 -24.71
C LYS A 29 -22.53 10.72 -23.75
N ASN A 30 -22.16 10.50 -22.49
CA ASN A 30 -23.13 10.64 -21.43
C ASN A 30 -23.44 12.13 -21.32
N ASP A 31 -24.50 12.56 -22.01
CA ASP A 31 -25.16 13.84 -21.78
C ASP A 31 -25.70 13.84 -20.36
N VAL A 32 -24.88 14.27 -19.41
CA VAL A 32 -25.36 14.57 -18.06
C VAL A 32 -26.02 15.95 -18.13
N SER A 33 -27.35 15.93 -18.29
CA SER A 33 -28.25 17.07 -18.20
C SER A 33 -27.77 18.07 -17.15
N GLN A 34 -27.38 19.26 -17.60
CA GLN A 34 -26.72 20.30 -16.82
C GLN A 34 -27.63 20.91 -15.72
N GLY A 35 -28.87 20.43 -15.56
CA GLY A 35 -29.84 20.83 -14.53
C GLY A 35 -30.10 19.81 -13.40
N ASP A 36 -29.90 18.50 -13.64
CA ASP A 36 -30.20 17.44 -12.65
C ASP A 36 -28.97 17.07 -11.79
N VAL A 37 -27.77 17.36 -12.30
CA VAL A 37 -26.48 17.07 -11.66
C VAL A 37 -26.20 18.03 -10.50
N ALA A 38 -26.64 19.28 -10.60
CA ALA A 38 -26.36 20.28 -9.58
C ALA A 38 -27.06 19.98 -8.25
N GLY A 39 -28.28 19.44 -8.30
CA GLY A 39 -29.01 18.95 -7.12
C GLY A 39 -28.44 17.63 -6.64
N VAL A 40 -28.76 16.54 -7.35
CA VAL A 40 -28.44 15.17 -6.92
C VAL A 40 -26.94 14.96 -6.71
N GLY A 41 -26.09 15.58 -7.54
CA GLY A 41 -24.64 15.56 -7.37
C GLY A 41 -24.18 16.30 -6.13
N ALA A 42 -24.77 17.45 -5.78
CA ALA A 42 -24.46 18.15 -4.54
C ALA A 42 -24.89 17.37 -3.30
N GLN A 43 -26.07 16.71 -3.32
CA GLN A 43 -26.49 15.86 -2.21
C GLN A 43 -25.57 14.64 -2.04
N ARG A 44 -25.15 14.00 -3.15
CA ARG A 44 -24.22 12.87 -3.10
C ARG A 44 -22.83 13.29 -2.62
N LEU A 45 -22.33 14.46 -3.06
CA LEU A 45 -21.07 15.03 -2.60
C LEU A 45 -21.12 15.31 -1.09
N LYS A 46 -22.20 15.93 -0.60
CA LYS A 46 -22.40 16.17 0.84
C LYS A 46 -22.37 14.85 1.64
N ALA A 47 -23.06 13.81 1.16
CA ALA A 47 -23.03 12.50 1.81
C ALA A 47 -21.66 11.81 1.79
N PHE A 48 -20.76 12.13 0.84
CA PHE A 48 -19.37 11.68 0.89
C PHE A 48 -18.58 12.49 1.93
N ILE A 49 -18.71 13.81 1.95
CA ILE A 49 -18.03 14.71 2.89
C ILE A 49 -18.39 14.33 4.33
N ASP A 50 -19.68 14.26 4.66
CA ASP A 50 -20.15 13.96 6.01
C ASP A 50 -19.59 12.61 6.53
N ARG A 51 -19.47 11.60 5.64
CA ARG A 51 -18.89 10.30 5.99
C ARG A 51 -17.38 10.37 6.21
N ILE A 52 -16.67 11.14 5.39
CA ILE A 52 -15.22 11.32 5.51
C ILE A 52 -14.90 12.09 6.79
N GLU A 53 -15.64 13.16 7.09
CA GLU A 53 -15.44 13.96 8.32
C GLU A 53 -15.61 13.09 9.56
N ARG A 54 -16.66 12.27 9.63
CA ARG A 54 -16.84 11.32 10.73
C ARG A 54 -15.66 10.35 10.86
N LEU A 55 -15.17 9.80 9.75
CA LEU A 55 -14.02 8.89 9.77
C LEU A 55 -12.71 9.60 10.17
N GLU A 56 -12.52 10.86 9.80
CA GLU A 56 -11.37 11.65 10.25
C GLU A 56 -11.44 11.98 11.75
N GLU A 57 -12.63 12.25 12.29
CA GLU A 57 -12.83 12.38 13.74
C GLU A 57 -12.52 11.08 14.49
N GLU A 58 -13.04 9.94 14.02
CA GLU A 58 -12.76 8.61 14.59
C GLU A 58 -11.24 8.31 14.54
N LYS A 59 -10.58 8.62 13.42
CA LYS A 59 -9.14 8.46 13.25
C LYS A 59 -8.33 9.37 14.17
N ALA A 60 -8.79 10.61 14.40
CA ALA A 60 -8.14 11.52 15.33
C ALA A 60 -8.25 11.02 16.77
N ALA A 61 -9.42 10.53 17.19
CA ALA A 61 -9.60 9.91 18.51
C ALA A 61 -8.67 8.71 18.70
N LEU A 62 -8.63 7.78 17.74
CA LEU A 62 -7.72 6.63 17.77
C LEU A 62 -6.25 7.04 17.79
N ALA A 63 -5.89 8.13 17.11
CA ALA A 63 -4.51 8.63 17.11
C ALA A 63 -4.10 9.17 18.48
N GLU A 64 -5.01 9.83 19.21
CA GLU A 64 -4.75 10.26 20.59
C GLU A 64 -4.65 9.05 21.53
N ASP A 65 -5.53 8.05 21.42
CA ASP A 65 -5.43 6.80 22.20
C ASP A 65 -4.06 6.11 22.01
N ILE A 66 -3.60 5.99 20.76
CA ILE A 66 -2.28 5.42 20.44
C ILE A 66 -1.15 6.24 21.09
N LYS A 67 -1.29 7.56 21.13
CA LYS A 67 -0.30 8.47 21.73
C LYS A 67 -0.26 8.33 23.24
N GLU A 68 -1.41 8.15 23.89
CA GLU A 68 -1.49 7.86 25.33
C GLU A 68 -0.80 6.55 25.68
N ILE A 69 -1.02 5.47 24.91
CA ILE A 69 -0.33 4.19 25.12
C ILE A 69 1.20 4.34 24.98
N TYR A 70 1.67 5.11 23.99
CA TYR A 70 3.09 5.39 23.87
C TYR A 70 3.64 6.22 25.03
N ALA A 71 2.85 7.15 25.58
CA ALA A 71 3.22 7.93 26.74
C ALA A 71 3.29 7.06 28.00
N GLU A 72 2.34 6.15 28.18
CA GLU A 72 2.33 5.15 29.26
C GLU A 72 3.57 4.25 29.17
N ALA A 73 3.85 3.68 27.99
CA ALA A 73 5.05 2.86 27.77
C ALA A 73 6.33 3.62 28.14
N LYS A 74 6.41 4.91 27.80
CA LYS A 74 7.53 5.78 28.21
C LYS A 74 7.61 5.96 29.73
N GLY A 75 6.45 6.16 30.39
CA GLY A 75 6.37 6.31 31.85
C GLY A 75 6.83 5.07 32.61
N VAL A 76 6.59 3.89 32.05
CA VAL A 76 7.06 2.59 32.59
C VAL A 76 8.55 2.34 32.28
N GLY A 77 9.16 3.12 31.38
CA GLY A 77 10.60 3.07 31.07
C GLY A 77 10.96 2.37 29.75
N PHE A 78 9.98 2.07 28.89
CA PHE A 78 10.26 1.52 27.56
C PHE A 78 10.71 2.60 26.56
N ASP A 79 11.61 2.25 25.65
CA ASP A 79 11.95 3.11 24.51
C ASP A 79 10.88 3.06 23.43
N VAL A 80 10.08 4.13 23.38
CA VAL A 80 9.01 4.34 22.39
C VAL A 80 9.53 4.26 20.94
N LYS A 81 10.77 4.69 20.67
CA LYS A 81 11.33 4.64 19.30
C LYS A 81 11.48 3.20 18.83
N THR A 82 12.00 2.33 19.70
CA THR A 82 12.14 0.90 19.42
C THR A 82 10.78 0.22 19.28
N ILE A 83 9.79 0.53 20.12
CA ILE A 83 8.42 0.01 19.97
C ILE A 83 7.84 0.37 18.59
N ARG A 84 7.99 1.62 18.13
CA ARG A 84 7.53 2.04 16.80
C ARG A 84 8.19 1.26 15.67
N LYS A 85 9.50 1.01 15.77
CA LYS A 85 10.22 0.17 14.80
C LYS A 85 9.65 -1.25 14.77
N ILE A 86 9.41 -1.87 15.93
CA ILE A 86 8.83 -3.21 16.04
C ILE A 86 7.44 -3.25 15.39
N ILE A 87 6.58 -2.26 15.66
CA ILE A 87 5.25 -2.18 15.03
C ILE A 87 5.37 -2.06 13.50
N GLY A 88 6.32 -1.27 13.00
CA GLY A 88 6.61 -1.19 11.57
C GLY A 88 7.03 -2.54 10.98
N LEU A 89 7.98 -3.23 11.61
CA LEU A 89 8.43 -4.56 11.20
C LEU A 89 7.30 -5.59 11.21
N ARG A 90 6.36 -5.49 12.16
CA ARG A 90 5.19 -6.38 12.25
C ARG A 90 4.15 -6.17 11.15
N LYS A 91 4.14 -5.00 10.50
CA LYS A 91 3.27 -4.72 9.33
C LYS A 91 3.82 -5.31 8.04
N VAL A 92 5.12 -5.57 7.98
CA VAL A 92 5.75 -6.21 6.82
C VAL A 92 5.45 -7.70 6.85
N ASP A 93 5.20 -8.25 5.66
CA ASP A 93 5.06 -9.69 5.44
C ASP A 93 6.26 -10.46 6.03
N GLU A 94 5.97 -11.60 6.65
CA GLU A 94 6.99 -12.36 7.37
C GLU A 94 8.11 -12.86 6.46
N GLN A 95 7.76 -13.30 5.24
CA GLN A 95 8.74 -13.82 4.31
C GLN A 95 9.65 -12.70 3.81
N LYS A 96 9.07 -11.55 3.43
CA LYS A 96 9.83 -10.35 3.04
C LYS A 96 10.75 -9.84 4.16
N ARG A 97 10.29 -9.92 5.42
CA ARG A 97 11.11 -9.54 6.57
C ARG A 97 12.31 -10.48 6.74
N ARG A 98 12.10 -11.81 6.64
CA ARG A 98 13.18 -12.80 6.74
C ARG A 98 14.23 -12.62 5.64
N GLU A 99 13.79 -12.47 4.39
CA GLU A 99 14.70 -12.22 3.26
C GLU A 99 15.53 -10.95 3.49
N SER A 100 14.90 -9.87 3.96
CA SER A 100 15.59 -8.61 4.26
C SER A 100 16.57 -8.75 5.43
N ASP A 101 16.21 -9.50 6.47
CA ASP A 101 17.05 -9.73 7.65
C ASP A 101 18.27 -10.60 7.30
N GLU A 102 18.11 -11.63 6.47
CA GLU A 102 19.20 -12.47 5.96
C GLU A 102 20.21 -11.67 5.13
N LEU A 103 19.72 -10.83 4.21
CA LEU A 103 20.58 -9.94 3.42
C LEU A 103 21.31 -8.92 4.29
N LEU A 104 20.61 -8.34 5.27
CA LEU A 104 21.21 -7.40 6.23
C LEU A 104 22.35 -8.07 7.01
N GLU A 105 22.13 -9.29 7.49
CA GLU A 105 23.12 -10.05 8.24
C GLU A 105 24.34 -10.41 7.40
N LEU A 106 24.11 -10.85 6.15
CA LEU A 106 25.19 -11.08 5.19
C LEU A 106 26.06 -9.83 5.02
N TYR A 107 25.46 -8.67 4.82
CA TYR A 107 26.22 -7.42 4.64
C TYR A 107 26.92 -6.96 5.91
N LYS A 108 26.30 -7.09 7.09
CA LYS A 108 26.98 -6.80 8.37
C LYS A 108 28.20 -7.68 8.57
N SER A 109 28.09 -8.97 8.26
CA SER A 109 29.21 -9.90 8.37
C SER A 109 30.36 -9.51 7.44
N ALA A 110 30.06 -9.10 6.20
CA ALA A 110 31.05 -8.69 5.22
C ALA A 110 31.85 -7.43 5.62
N ILE A 111 31.25 -6.55 6.43
CA ILE A 111 31.91 -5.34 6.95
C ILE A 111 32.39 -5.47 8.40
N GLY A 112 32.33 -6.67 8.99
CA GLY A 112 32.80 -6.94 10.36
C GLY A 112 31.96 -6.30 11.47
N MET A 113 30.66 -6.07 11.22
CA MET A 113 29.69 -5.56 12.19
C MET A 113 28.86 -6.66 12.89
N ALA A 114 29.19 -7.94 12.64
CA ALA A 114 28.55 -9.11 13.24
C ALA A 114 29.11 -9.43 14.63
#